data_AF-E2AIK5-F1
#
_entry.id   AF-E2AIK5-F1
#
_cell.length_a   1.000
_cell.length_b   1.000
_cell.length_c   1.000
_cell.angle_alpha   90.00
_cell.angle_beta   90.00
_cell.angle_gamma   90.00
#
_symmetry.space_group_name_H-M   'P 1'
#
loop_
_entity.id
_entity.type
_entity.pdbx_description
1 polymer ?
#
loop_
_entity_poly.entity_id
_entity_poly.type
_entity_poly.pdbx_seq_one_letter_code
_entity_poly.pdbx_strand_id
1 'polypeptide(L)' 'EKQKELKYMNWPPQSPDLNPIELLWDELDRNVRKMRPTNRNQLWEFLQVSWTKISALTLKKLIERMPKICTAVLKAKG' A
#
# COMPACT_ATOMS: atom_id res chain seq x y z
N GLU A 1 -23.35 -11.37 20.05
CA GLU A 1 -22.29 -11.47 19.04
C GLU A 1 -20.93 -11.43 19.74
N LYS A 2 -19.99 -12.33 19.42
CA LYS A 2 -18.65 -12.26 20.02
C LYS A 2 -17.88 -11.14 19.32
N GLN A 3 -17.51 -10.08 20.05
CA GLN A 3 -16.51 -9.12 19.58
C GLN A 3 -15.24 -9.91 19.23
N LYS A 4 -14.83 -9.85 17.95
CA LYS A 4 -13.51 -10.33 17.56
C LYS A 4 -12.49 -9.35 18.14
N GLU A 5 -11.68 -9.80 19.10
CA GLU A 5 -10.49 -9.06 19.49
C GLU A 5 -9.57 -8.93 18.28
N LEU A 6 -9.52 -7.73 17.72
CA LEU A 6 -8.57 -7.36 16.69
C LEU A 6 -7.20 -7.18 17.36
N LYS A 7 -6.26 -8.06 17.02
CA LYS A 7 -4.86 -7.89 17.41
C LYS A 7 -4.24 -6.81 16.54
N TYR A 8 -3.84 -5.72 17.17
CA TYR A 8 -3.11 -4.63 16.51
C TYR A 8 -1.61 -4.95 16.49
N MET A 9 -0.94 -4.58 15.41
CA MET A 9 0.52 -4.60 15.36
C MET A 9 1.07 -3.30 15.93
N ASN A 10 2.08 -3.39 16.79
CA ASN A 10 2.79 -2.21 17.29
C ASN A 10 3.74 -1.72 16.20
N TRP A 11 3.38 -0.62 15.55
CA TRP A 11 4.22 0.02 14.54
C TRP A 11 5.15 1.04 15.20
N PRO A 12 6.43 1.09 14.81
CA PRO A 12 7.32 2.15 15.25
C PRO A 12 6.85 3.52 14.72
N PRO A 13 7.00 4.60 15.50
CA PRO A 13 6.64 5.94 15.05
C PRO A 13 7.51 6.36 13.86
N GLN A 14 6.93 7.15 12.95
CA GLN A 14 7.63 7.70 11.76
C GLN A 14 8.19 6.64 10.78
N SER A 15 7.63 5.43 10.75
CA SER A 15 8.05 4.38 9.80
C SER A 15 6.96 4.08 8.77
N PRO A 16 6.66 4.99 7.83
CA PRO A 16 5.69 4.73 6.77
C PRO A 16 6.10 3.53 5.90
N ASP A 17 7.40 3.31 5.72
CA ASP A 17 7.94 2.15 4.99
C ASP A 17 7.52 0.80 5.60
N LEU A 18 7.20 0.78 6.89
CA LEU A 18 6.74 -0.41 7.59
C LEU A 18 5.22 -0.60 7.51
N ASN A 19 4.48 0.31 6.89
CA ASN A 19 3.04 0.18 6.74
C ASN A 19 2.67 -0.42 5.37
N PRO A 20 2.09 -1.63 5.31
CA PRO A 20 1.72 -2.27 4.04
C PRO A 20 0.75 -1.44 3.18
N ILE A 21 -0.02 -0.53 3.78
CA ILE A 21 -0.92 0.35 3.02
C ILE A 21 -0.16 1.37 2.16
N GLU A 22 1.03 1.79 2.58
CA GLU A 22 1.85 2.71 1.80
C GLU A 22 2.35 2.04 0.51
N LEU A 23 2.64 0.74 0.56
CA LEU A 23 2.96 -0.04 -0.65
C LEU A 23 1.78 -0.13 -1.61
N LEU A 24 0.55 -0.15 -1.09
CA LEU A 24 -0.67 -0.12 -1.90
C LEU A 24 -0.88 1.26 -2.53
N TRP A 25 -0.65 2.33 -1.76
CA TRP A 25 -0.73 3.70 -2.28
C TRP A 25 0.30 3.95 -3.38
N ASP A 26 1.53 3.51 -3.20
CA ASP A 26 2.60 3.57 -4.20
C ASP A 26 2.23 2.77 -5.48
N GLU A 27 1.64 1.59 -5.34
CA GLU A 27 1.14 0.82 -6.49
C GLU A 27 0.00 1.54 -7.23
N LEU A 28 -0.95 2.13 -6.49
CA LEU A 28 -2.04 2.89 -7.07
C LEU A 28 -1.51 4.13 -7.82
N ASP A 29 -0.61 4.91 -7.20
CA ASP A 29 -0.01 6.10 -7.79
C ASP A 29 0.76 5.76 -9.07
N ARG A 30 1.58 4.70 -9.06
CA ARG A 30 2.24 4.19 -10.27
C ARG A 30 1.27 3.91 -11.41
N ASN A 31 0.13 3.31 -11.12
CA ASN A 31 -0.84 2.93 -12.14
C ASN A 31 -1.59 4.14 -12.69
N VAL A 32 -1.98 5.08 -11.83
CA VAL A 32 -2.61 6.34 -12.24
C VAL A 32 -1.67 7.21 -13.07
N ARG A 33 -0.39 7.33 -12.68
CA ARG A 33 0.61 8.11 -13.43
C ARG A 33 0.82 7.59 -14.85
N LYS A 34 0.77 6.28 -15.08
CA LYS A 34 0.86 5.69 -16.43
C LYS A 34 -0.28 6.15 -17.34
N MET A 35 -1.44 6.46 -16.77
CA MET A 35 -2.62 6.93 -17.50
C MET A 35 -2.57 8.43 -17.82
N ARG A 36 -1.64 9.19 -17.22
CA ARG A 36 -1.38 10.61 -17.50
C ARG A 36 -2.64 11.49 -17.44
N PRO A 37 -3.34 11.56 -16.29
CA PRO A 37 -4.50 12.44 -16.14
C PRO A 37 -4.10 13.91 -16.35
N THR A 38 -4.92 14.66 -17.08
CA THR A 38 -4.63 16.07 -17.42
C THR A 38 -5.42 17.07 -16.58
N ASN A 39 -6.43 16.59 -15.85
CA ASN A 39 -7.28 17.41 -14.99
C ASN A 39 -7.79 16.60 -13.78
N ARG A 40 -8.42 17.28 -12.83
CA ARG A 40 -8.90 16.67 -11.58
C ARG A 40 -9.96 15.58 -11.80
N ASN A 41 -10.84 15.75 -12.78
CA ASN A 41 -11.90 14.78 -13.06
C ASN A 41 -11.32 13.49 -13.64
N GLN A 42 -10.39 13.60 -14.58
CA GLN A 42 -9.65 12.45 -15.11
C GLN A 42 -8.82 11.76 -14.02
N LEU A 43 -8.17 12.52 -13.14
CA LEU A 43 -7.42 11.94 -12.03
C LEU A 43 -8.34 11.08 -11.14
N TRP A 44 -9.52 11.60 -10.80
CA TRP A 44 -10.50 10.88 -9.99
C TRP A 44 -11.00 9.60 -10.68
N GLU A 45 -11.37 9.69 -11.96
CA GLU A 45 -11.80 8.54 -12.74
C GLU A 45 -10.70 7.46 -12.82
N PHE A 46 -9.45 7.87 -13.08
CA PHE A 46 -8.32 6.96 -13.21
C PHE A 46 -7.94 6.31 -11.87
N LEU A 47 -8.14 7.01 -10.75
CA LEU A 47 -8.01 6.43 -9.41
C LEU A 47 -9.01 5.30 -9.20
N GLN A 48 -10.29 5.52 -9.52
CA GLN A 48 -11.34 4.51 -9.40
C GLN A 48 -11.06 3.28 -10.30
N VAL A 49 -10.69 3.53 -11.56
CA VAL A 49 -10.33 2.47 -12.52
C VAL A 49 -9.09 1.69 -12.06
N SER A 50 -8.06 2.38 -11.57
CA SER A 50 -6.85 1.72 -11.09
C SER A 50 -7.11 0.90 -9.83
N TRP A 51 -7.90 1.45 -8.90
CA TRP A 51 -8.30 0.77 -7.66
C TRP A 51 -9.04 -0.55 -7.92
N THR A 52 -10.03 -0.52 -8.81
CA THR A 52 -10.81 -1.73 -9.17
C THR A 52 -9.99 -2.81 -9.86
N LYS A 53 -8.85 -2.46 -10.47
CA LYS A 53 -7.93 -3.41 -11.10
C LYS A 53 -6.96 -4.07 -10.13
N ILE A 54 -6.85 -3.59 -8.89
CA ILE A 54 -5.95 -4.16 -7.89
C ILE A 54 -6.53 -5.51 -7.45
N SER A 55 -5.93 -6.59 -7.94
CA SER A 55 -6.34 -7.94 -7.60
C SER A 55 -5.90 -8.36 -6.20
N ALA A 56 -6.60 -9.33 -5.60
CA ALA A 56 -6.20 -9.95 -4.34
C ALA A 56 -4.79 -10.56 -4.42
N LEU A 57 -4.37 -11.05 -5.59
CA LEU A 57 -3.01 -11.55 -5.81
C LEU A 57 -1.97 -10.42 -5.68
N THR A 58 -2.28 -9.22 -6.19
CA THR A 58 -1.41 -8.05 -6.04
C THR A 58 -1.28 -7.68 -4.57
N LEU A 59 -2.39 -7.62 -3.84
CA LEU A 59 -2.38 -7.36 -2.39
C LEU A 59 -1.55 -8.39 -1.63
N LYS A 60 -1.72 -9.70 -1.94
CA LYS A 60 -0.93 -10.77 -1.33
C LYS A 60 0.56 -10.58 -1.55
N LYS A 61 0.98 -10.26 -2.78
CA LYS A 61 2.39 -9.96 -3.10
C LYS A 61 2.94 -8.76 -2.33
N LEU A 62 2.14 -7.71 -2.11
CA LEU A 62 2.56 -6.56 -1.31
C LEU A 62 2.80 -6.96 0.15
N ILE A 63 1.91 -7.77 0.73
CA ILE A 63 2.07 -8.29 2.09
C ILE A 63 3.33 -9.18 2.19
N GLU A 64 3.54 -10.07 1.22
CA GLU A 64 4.71 -10.95 1.17
C GLU A 64 6.04 -10.20 1.01
N ARG A 65 6.02 -8.93 0.56
CA ARG A 65 7.22 -8.07 0.51
C ARG A 65 7.63 -7.51 1.87
N MET A 66 6.72 -7.47 2.85
CA MET A 66 6.98 -6.84 4.16
C MET A 66 8.23 -7.38 4.87
N PRO A 67 8.49 -8.69 4.95
CA PRO A 67 9.70 -9.20 5.60
C PRO A 67 11.00 -8.65 4.99
N LYS A 68 11.01 -8.45 3.67
CA LYS A 68 12.16 -7.87 2.96
C LYS A 68 12.34 -6.39 3.32
N ILE A 69 11.23 -5.65 3.43
CA ILE A 69 11.27 -4.23 3.83
C ILE A 69 11.75 -4.09 5.28
N CYS A 70 11.19 -4.88 6.20
CA CYS A 70 11.66 -4.90 7.59
C CYS A 70 13.15 -5.21 7.69
N THR A 71 13.64 -6.17 6.90
CA THR A 71 15.07 -6.50 6.85
C THR A 71 15.91 -5.34 6.33
N ALA A 72 15.43 -4.59 5.33
CA ALA A 72 16.13 -3.44 4.79
C ALA A 72 16.21 -2.29 5.80
N VAL A 73 15.10 -2.00 6.49
CA VAL A 73 15.01 -1.01 7.58
C VAL A 73 15.98 -1.37 8.72
N LEU A 74 16.00 -2.64 9.15
CA LEU A 74 16.96 -3.11 10.16
C LEU A 74 18.43 -2.93 9.72
N LYS A 75 18.75 -3.20 8.45
CA LYS A 75 20.10 -2.98 7.91
C LYS A 75 20.48 -1.51 7.85
N ALA A 76 19.51 -0.61 7.64
CA ALA A 76 19.70 0.83 7.70
C ALA A 76 19.90 1.36 9.13
N LYS A 77 19.76 0.50 10.15
CA LYS A 77 19.82 0.85 11.59
C LYS A 77 18.71 1.82 12.02
N GLY A 78 17.58 1.81 11.32
CA GLY A 78 16.47 2.74 11.52
C GLY A 78 15.60 2.80 10.29
#